data_AF-A0AA86GQ18-F1
#
_entry.id   AF-A0AA86GQ18-F1
#
_cell.length_a   1.000
_cell.length_b   1.000
_cell.length_c   1.000
_cell.angle_alpha   90.00
_cell.angle_beta   90.00
_cell.angle_gamma   90.00
#
_symmetry.space_group_name_H-M   'P 1'
#
loop_
_entity.id
_entity.type
_entity.pdbx_description
1 polymer ?
#
loop_
_entity_poly.entity_id
_entity_poly.type
_entity_poly.pdbx_seq_one_letter_code
_entity_poly.pdbx_strand_id
1 'polypeptide(L)'
;MTEEYGHAHIDTPDHLGREQYSITDLSTEFGVTARALRFYEDEGLISPSRKGLSRIYSKRDRARLAWILRAKRTGFSLADIREMIDLYDVGDGRRLQRQVTIEKCQERISLLRRQRDDIDSAVEELTRFIDTVKKVDQGEKAD
;
A
#
# COMPACT_ATOMS: atom_id res chain seq x y z
N MET A 1 -23.06 -8.54 10.99
CA MET A 1 -22.72 -9.83 10.33
C MET A 1 -23.49 -9.83 9.01
N THR A 2 -23.09 -9.13 7.95
CA THR A 2 -21.78 -8.96 7.28
C THR A 2 -21.63 -7.53 6.73
N GLU A 3 -20.69 -6.72 7.24
CA GLU A 3 -20.38 -5.38 6.70
C GLU A 3 -18.87 -5.07 6.80
N GLU A 4 -17.98 -6.04 6.52
CA GLU A 4 -16.52 -5.82 6.58
C GLU A 4 -15.78 -6.19 5.29
N TYR A 5 -16.45 -6.07 4.15
CA TYR A 5 -15.78 -6.03 2.86
C TYR A 5 -16.15 -4.74 2.16
N GLY A 6 -15.58 -3.64 2.65
CA GLY A 6 -15.57 -2.35 1.97
C GLY A 6 -14.93 -2.52 0.59
N HIS A 7 -15.80 -2.81 -0.37
CA HIS A 7 -15.55 -3.04 -1.78
C HIS A 7 -14.55 -2.03 -2.34
N ALA A 8 -13.83 -2.46 -3.38
CA ALA A 8 -12.93 -1.71 -4.26
C ALA A 8 -13.43 -0.31 -4.69
N HIS A 9 -13.55 0.63 -3.75
CA HIS A 9 -13.84 2.02 -3.97
C HIS A 9 -12.50 2.75 -4.06
N ILE A 10 -12.08 2.91 -5.30
CA ILE A 10 -11.01 3.84 -5.71
C ILE A 10 -11.39 5.27 -5.33
N ASP A 11 -12.68 5.54 -5.13
CA ASP A 11 -13.21 6.74 -4.49
C ASP A 11 -13.49 6.49 -3.00
N THR A 12 -12.52 6.73 -2.13
CA THR A 12 -12.88 7.20 -0.79
C THR A 12 -13.18 8.69 -0.95
N PRO A 13 -14.43 9.16 -0.85
CA PRO A 13 -14.73 10.59 -0.97
C PRO A 13 -13.89 11.35 0.06
N ASP A 14 -13.39 12.54 -0.30
CA ASP A 14 -12.97 13.46 0.75
C ASP A 14 -14.22 13.80 1.56
N HIS A 15 -14.19 13.54 2.87
CA HIS A 15 -15.34 13.76 3.74
C HIS A 15 -15.76 15.24 3.77
N LEU A 16 -14.88 16.14 3.29
CA LEU A 16 -15.11 17.58 3.14
C LEU A 16 -15.65 17.98 1.76
N GLY A 17 -15.85 17.04 0.83
CA GLY A 17 -16.45 17.30 -0.48
C GLY A 17 -15.62 18.19 -1.42
N ARG A 18 -14.30 18.36 -1.18
CA ARG A 18 -13.45 19.23 -2.01
C ARG A 18 -13.28 18.64 -3.41
N GLU A 19 -13.23 19.50 -4.42
CA GLU A 19 -12.98 19.12 -5.83
C GLU A 19 -11.50 19.24 -6.23
N GLN A 20 -10.75 20.06 -5.49
CA GLN A 20 -9.39 20.43 -5.78
C GLN A 20 -8.58 20.44 -4.50
N TYR A 21 -7.31 20.04 -4.60
CA TYR A 21 -6.39 19.92 -3.47
C TYR A 21 -5.08 20.61 -3.81
N SER A 22 -4.45 21.22 -2.82
CA SER A 22 -3.06 21.66 -2.90
C SER A 22 -2.10 20.51 -2.54
N ILE A 23 -0.81 20.73 -2.78
CA ILE A 23 0.23 19.78 -2.35
C ILE A 23 0.24 19.62 -0.83
N THR A 24 -0.08 20.69 -0.10
CA THR A 24 -0.16 20.67 1.37
C THR A 24 -1.35 19.86 1.83
N ASP A 25 -2.53 20.03 1.21
CA ASP A 25 -3.72 19.26 1.55
C ASP A 25 -3.45 17.76 1.46
N LEU A 26 -2.90 17.30 0.33
CA LEU A 26 -2.62 15.86 0.13
C LEU A 26 -1.46 15.37 1.01
N SER A 27 -0.44 16.20 1.24
CA SER A 27 0.67 15.82 2.12
C SER A 27 0.17 15.58 3.55
N THR A 28 -0.65 16.48 4.07
CA THR A 28 -1.25 16.37 5.39
C THR A 28 -2.23 15.21 5.47
N GLU A 29 -3.12 15.08 4.50
CA GLU A 29 -4.15 14.04 4.49
C GLU A 29 -3.56 12.63 4.48
N PHE A 30 -2.55 12.38 3.65
CA PHE A 30 -1.95 11.06 3.49
C PHE A 30 -0.72 10.82 4.38
N GLY A 31 -0.29 11.82 5.15
CA GLY A 31 0.92 11.74 5.97
C GLY A 31 2.18 11.53 5.15
N VAL A 32 2.25 12.10 3.95
CA VAL A 32 3.41 12.00 3.05
C VAL A 32 4.07 13.36 2.87
N THR A 33 5.35 13.35 2.50
CA THR A 33 6.06 14.61 2.24
C THR A 33 5.67 15.19 0.88
N ALA A 34 5.74 16.51 0.73
CA ALA A 34 5.62 17.16 -0.58
C ALA A 34 6.65 16.63 -1.60
N ARG A 35 7.82 16.17 -1.13
CA ARG A 35 8.83 15.50 -1.98
C ARG A 35 8.29 14.17 -2.53
N ALA A 36 7.61 13.38 -1.73
CA ALA A 36 7.00 12.13 -2.17
C ALA A 36 5.89 12.37 -3.21
N LEU A 37 5.06 13.41 -3.02
CA LEU A 37 4.05 13.79 -4.01
C LEU A 37 4.68 14.16 -5.35
N ARG A 38 5.70 15.01 -5.34
CA ARG A 38 6.44 15.38 -6.56
C ARG A 38 7.07 14.17 -7.23
N PHE A 39 7.60 13.24 -6.45
CA PHE A 39 8.12 12.00 -6.99
C PHE A 39 7.03 11.20 -7.74
N TYR A 40 5.82 11.08 -7.20
CA TYR A 40 4.72 10.43 -7.92
C TYR A 40 4.25 11.21 -9.16
N GLU A 41 4.38 12.53 -9.17
CA GLU A 41 4.16 13.36 -10.37
C GLU A 41 5.22 13.11 -11.43
N ASP A 42 6.50 13.08 -11.04
CA ASP A 42 7.64 12.86 -11.93
C ASP A 42 7.57 11.44 -12.54
N GLU A 43 7.09 10.47 -11.76
CA GLU A 43 6.74 9.13 -12.25
C GLU A 43 5.45 9.11 -13.09
N GLY A 44 4.73 10.22 -13.26
CA GLY A 44 3.51 10.28 -14.08
C GLY A 44 2.32 9.51 -13.50
N LEU A 45 2.37 9.11 -12.23
CA LEU A 45 1.29 8.36 -11.56
C LEU A 45 0.13 9.27 -11.13
N ILE A 46 0.43 10.56 -10.93
CA ILE A 46 -0.54 11.63 -10.70
C ILE A 46 -0.18 12.83 -11.58
N SER A 47 -1.17 13.62 -11.96
CA SER A 47 -0.98 14.68 -12.97
C SER A 47 -1.73 15.95 -12.59
N PRO A 48 -1.26 16.68 -11.56
CA PRO A 48 -1.89 17.93 -11.14
C PRO A 48 -1.81 18.99 -12.23
N SER A 49 -2.86 19.80 -12.32
CA SER A 49 -2.83 21.03 -13.10
C SER A 49 -2.01 22.12 -12.40
N ARG A 50 -1.55 23.12 -13.14
CA ARG A 50 -0.87 24.29 -12.56
C ARG A 50 -1.75 25.53 -12.65
N LYS A 51 -1.84 26.26 -11.54
CA LYS A 51 -2.42 27.61 -11.47
C LYS A 51 -1.35 28.57 -10.97
N GLY A 52 -0.67 29.25 -11.90
CA GLY A 52 0.54 30.00 -11.61
C GLY A 52 1.67 29.06 -11.14
N LEU A 53 2.23 29.34 -9.96
CA LEU A 53 3.26 28.50 -9.34
C LEU A 53 2.70 27.32 -8.52
N SER A 54 1.38 27.28 -8.31
CA SER A 54 0.72 26.30 -7.45
C SER A 54 0.26 25.07 -8.23
N ARG A 55 0.48 23.90 -7.63
CA ARG A 55 -0.07 22.62 -8.09
C ARG A 55 -1.47 22.43 -7.55
N ILE A 56 -2.40 22.08 -8.43
CA ILE A 56 -3.81 21.82 -8.12
C ILE A 56 -4.13 20.40 -8.56
N TYR A 57 -4.29 19.52 -7.58
CA TYR A 57 -4.63 18.11 -7.76
C TYR A 57 -6.15 17.97 -7.82
N SER A 58 -6.62 17.11 -8.71
CA SER A 58 -8.04 16.76 -8.84
C SER A 58 -8.44 15.67 -7.84
N LYS A 59 -9.76 15.42 -7.71
CA LYS A 59 -10.27 14.21 -7.05
C LYS A 59 -9.68 12.92 -7.60
N ARG A 60 -9.44 12.86 -8.91
CA ARG A 60 -8.82 11.70 -9.57
C ARG A 60 -7.39 11.49 -9.12
N ASP A 61 -6.60 12.56 -9.01
CA ASP A 61 -5.22 12.49 -8.51
C ASP A 61 -5.19 12.03 -7.05
N ARG A 62 -6.11 12.54 -6.22
CA ARG A 62 -6.28 12.11 -4.83
C ARG A 62 -6.62 10.62 -4.73
N ALA A 63 -7.59 10.15 -5.51
CA ALA A 63 -7.97 8.73 -5.57
C ALA A 63 -6.80 7.83 -5.99
N ARG A 64 -6.07 8.23 -7.04
CA ARG A 64 -4.86 7.55 -7.50
C ARG A 64 -3.80 7.50 -6.40
N LEU A 65 -3.53 8.62 -5.73
CA LEU A 65 -2.57 8.69 -4.64
C LEU A 65 -2.94 7.74 -3.48
N ALA A 66 -4.20 7.74 -3.06
CA ALA A 66 -4.69 6.84 -2.01
C ALA A 66 -4.48 5.35 -2.38
N TRP A 67 -4.62 5.02 -3.66
CA TRP A 67 -4.40 3.67 -4.17
C TRP A 67 -2.91 3.30 -4.22
N ILE A 68 -2.06 4.18 -4.75
CA ILE A 68 -0.60 4.01 -4.79
C ILE A 68 -0.04 3.74 -3.40
N LEU A 69 -0.45 4.52 -2.40
CA LEU A 69 0.03 4.39 -1.02
C LEU A 69 -0.43 3.07 -0.38
N ARG A 70 -1.66 2.61 -0.67
CA ARG A 70 -2.16 1.32 -0.20
C ARG A 70 -1.38 0.16 -0.84
N ALA A 71 -1.18 0.19 -2.15
CA ALA A 71 -0.41 -0.83 -2.86
C ALA A 71 1.06 -0.86 -2.40
N LYS A 72 1.66 0.29 -2.11
CA LYS A 72 3.00 0.36 -1.53
C LYS A 72 3.09 -0.31 -0.16
N ARG A 73 2.09 -0.12 0.71
CA ARG A 73 2.04 -0.75 2.04
C ARG A 73 1.92 -2.27 1.97
N THR A 74 1.27 -2.81 0.95
CA THR A 74 1.20 -4.26 0.74
C THR A 74 2.45 -4.82 0.07
N GLY A 75 3.39 -3.95 -0.34
CA GLY A 75 4.71 -4.29 -0.85
C GLY A 75 4.78 -4.46 -2.36
N PHE A 76 3.86 -3.86 -3.11
CA PHE A 76 4.02 -3.72 -4.55
C PHE A 76 5.13 -2.73 -4.93
N SER A 77 5.82 -3.00 -6.03
CA SER A 77 6.76 -2.07 -6.63
C SER A 77 6.02 -0.91 -7.32
N LEU A 78 6.73 0.18 -7.65
CA LEU A 78 6.11 1.25 -8.45
C LEU A 78 5.80 0.79 -9.87
N ALA A 79 6.60 -0.14 -10.41
CA ALA A 79 6.37 -0.72 -11.72
C ALA A 79 5.04 -1.50 -11.74
N ASP A 80 4.79 -2.34 -10.73
CA ASP A 80 3.52 -3.06 -10.60
C ASP A 80 2.33 -2.10 -10.47
N ILE A 81 2.50 -1.04 -9.67
CA ILE A 81 1.49 0.00 -9.47
C ILE A 81 1.19 0.72 -10.78
N ARG A 82 2.21 1.05 -11.57
CA ARG A 82 2.05 1.67 -12.89
C ARG A 82 1.30 0.77 -13.85
N GLU A 83 1.72 -0.50 -13.97
CA GLU A 83 1.06 -1.48 -14.83
C GLU A 83 -0.42 -1.64 -14.49
N MET A 84 -0.74 -1.70 -13.19
CA MET A 84 -2.11 -1.76 -12.71
C MET A 84 -2.90 -0.45 -12.89
N ILE A 85 -2.26 0.73 -12.94
CA ILE A 85 -2.93 2.04 -13.17
C ILE A 85 -3.14 2.31 -14.66
N ASP A 86 -2.15 2.05 -15.51
CA ASP A 86 -2.20 2.39 -16.94
C ASP A 86 -3.35 1.66 -17.64
N LEU A 87 -3.68 0.46 -17.17
CA LEU A 87 -4.82 -0.34 -17.60
C LEU A 87 -6.19 0.26 -17.23
N TYR A 88 -6.27 1.32 -16.41
CA TYR A 88 -7.51 2.08 -16.19
C TYR A 88 -7.87 3.03 -17.33
N ASP A 89 -6.89 3.45 -18.14
CA ASP A 89 -7.08 4.48 -19.19
C ASP A 89 -7.35 3.89 -20.60
N VAL A 90 -7.34 2.55 -20.76
CA VAL A 90 -7.33 1.90 -22.09
C VAL A 90 -8.72 1.66 -22.70
N GLY A 91 -9.83 1.97 -22.02
CA GLY A 91 -11.17 1.94 -22.65
C GLY A 91 -11.68 0.56 -23.11
N ASP A 92 -11.01 -0.54 -22.73
CA ASP A 92 -11.26 -1.92 -23.18
C ASP A 92 -12.40 -2.66 -22.44
N GLY A 93 -13.16 -1.96 -21.59
CA GLY A 93 -14.19 -2.57 -20.75
C GLY A 93 -13.68 -3.21 -19.45
N ARG A 94 -12.42 -2.95 -19.05
CA ARG A 94 -11.85 -3.27 -17.73
C ARG A 94 -11.74 -4.77 -17.42
N ARG A 95 -11.80 -5.67 -18.41
CA ARG A 95 -11.80 -7.13 -18.20
C ARG A 95 -10.40 -7.70 -18.01
N LEU A 96 -9.51 -7.45 -18.97
CA LEU A 96 -8.11 -7.90 -18.89
C LEU A 96 -7.42 -7.29 -17.67
N GLN A 97 -7.73 -6.02 -17.39
CA GLN A 97 -7.27 -5.31 -16.19
C GLN A 97 -7.62 -6.00 -14.87
N ARG A 98 -8.89 -6.42 -14.72
CA ARG A 98 -9.31 -7.11 -13.48
C ARG A 98 -8.54 -8.42 -13.31
N GLN A 99 -8.26 -9.13 -14.40
CA GLN A 99 -7.52 -10.39 -14.34
C GLN A 99 -6.07 -10.16 -13.91
N VAL A 100 -5.34 -9.23 -14.54
CA VAL A 100 -3.95 -8.91 -14.19
C VAL A 100 -3.83 -8.44 -12.75
N THR A 101 -4.75 -7.57 -12.31
CA THR A 101 -4.76 -7.10 -10.91
C THR A 101 -5.02 -8.24 -9.93
N ILE A 102 -5.95 -9.15 -10.23
CA ILE A 102 -6.25 -10.30 -9.38
C ILE A 102 -5.03 -11.22 -9.30
N GLU A 103 -4.39 -11.52 -10.42
CA GLU A 103 -3.21 -12.37 -10.50
C GLU A 103 -2.06 -11.82 -9.67
N LYS A 104 -1.68 -10.55 -9.87
CA LYS A 104 -0.64 -9.89 -9.06
C LYS A 104 -0.97 -9.87 -7.57
N CYS A 105 -2.23 -9.67 -7.21
CA CYS A 105 -2.67 -9.75 -5.80
C CYS A 105 -2.51 -11.16 -5.24
N GLN A 106 -2.88 -12.20 -5.99
CA GLN A 106 -2.75 -13.60 -5.57
C GLN A 106 -1.28 -14.01 -5.38
N GLU A 107 -0.40 -13.60 -6.29
CA GLU A 107 1.05 -13.80 -6.17
C GLU A 107 1.60 -13.14 -4.90
N ARG A 108 1.20 -11.88 -4.65
CA ARG A 108 1.64 -11.14 -3.48
C ARG A 108 1.14 -11.76 -2.17
N ILE A 109 -0.12 -12.20 -2.14
CA ILE A 109 -0.68 -12.93 -0.99
C ILE A 109 0.11 -14.22 -0.73
N SER A 110 0.44 -14.96 -1.79
CA SER A 110 1.18 -16.22 -1.67
C SER A 110 2.61 -16.00 -1.15
N LEU A 111 3.27 -14.92 -1.57
CA LEU A 111 4.57 -14.53 -1.03
C LEU A 111 4.49 -14.11 0.44
N LEU A 112 3.53 -13.26 0.81
CA LEU A 112 3.33 -12.81 2.19
C LEU A 112 3.01 -13.96 3.15
N ARG A 113 2.23 -14.95 2.70
CA ARG A 113 1.94 -16.16 3.50
C ARG A 113 3.20 -16.97 3.77
N ARG A 114 4.02 -17.21 2.74
CA ARG A 114 5.33 -17.89 2.92
C ARG A 114 6.23 -17.13 3.90
N GLN A 115 6.35 -15.81 3.74
CA GLN A 115 7.13 -14.98 4.65
C GLN A 115 6.64 -15.05 6.09
N ARG A 116 5.32 -15.08 6.31
CA ARG A 116 4.75 -15.27 7.64
C ARG A 116 5.13 -16.64 8.21
N ASP A 117 4.97 -17.71 7.44
CA ASP A 117 5.27 -19.06 7.90
C ASP A 117 6.77 -19.23 8.25
N ASP A 118 7.67 -18.59 7.48
CA ASP A 118 9.11 -18.52 7.76
C ASP A 118 9.39 -17.75 9.06
N ILE A 119 8.73 -16.60 9.26
CA ILE A 119 8.85 -15.80 10.49
C ILE A 119 8.36 -16.57 11.72
N ASP A 120 7.20 -17.23 11.60
CA ASP A 120 6.62 -18.03 12.69
C ASP A 120 7.58 -19.17 13.09
N SER A 121 8.18 -19.85 12.11
CA SER A 121 9.19 -20.88 12.36
C SER A 121 10.43 -20.35 13.09
N ALA A 122 10.92 -19.17 12.69
CA ALA A 122 12.05 -18.53 13.34
C ALA A 122 11.73 -18.11 14.79
N VAL A 123 10.51 -17.61 15.04
CA VAL A 123 10.04 -17.28 16.39
C VAL A 123 10.01 -18.53 17.26
N GLU A 124 9.47 -19.65 16.77
CA GLU A 124 9.43 -20.91 17.51
C GLU A 124 10.82 -21.45 17.85
N GLU A 125 11.79 -21.34 16.92
CA GLU A 125 13.17 -21.74 17.17
C GLU A 125 13.81 -20.90 18.29
N LEU A 126 13.67 -19.58 18.23
CA LEU A 126 14.20 -18.67 19.25
C LEU A 126 13.52 -18.88 20.61
N THR A 127 12.21 -19.14 20.65
CA THR A 127 11.49 -19.47 21.89
C THR A 127 12.03 -20.76 22.52
N ARG A 128 12.21 -21.83 21.72
CA ARG A 128 12.80 -23.08 22.21
C ARG A 128 14.23 -22.90 22.73
N PHE A 129 15.01 -22.06 22.06
CA PHE A 129 16.35 -21.73 22.51
C PHE A 129 16.34 -21.02 23.88
N ILE A 130 15.48 -20.02 24.06
CA ILE A 130 15.29 -19.32 25.35
C ILE A 130 14.92 -20.31 26.46
N ASP A 131 13.97 -21.23 26.20
CA ASP A 131 13.54 -22.20 27.20
C ASP A 131 14.67 -23.18 27.59
N THR A 132 15.50 -23.56 26.62
CA THR A 132 16.69 -24.38 26.87
C THR A 132 17.69 -23.66 27.77
N VAL A 133 18.02 -22.40 27.44
CA VAL A 133 18.97 -21.59 28.21
C VAL A 133 18.46 -21.35 29.64
N LYS A 134 17.15 -21.07 29.82
CA LYS A 134 16.55 -20.90 31.15
C LYS A 134 16.64 -22.15 32.02
N LYS A 135 16.48 -23.34 31.43
CA LYS A 135 16.60 -24.61 32.18
C LYS A 135 18.02 -24.85 32.68
N VAL A 136 19.03 -24.49 31.89
CA VAL A 136 20.44 -24.58 32.29
C VAL A 136 20.75 -23.63 33.44
N ASP A 137 20.35 -22.35 33.33
CA ASP A 137 20.56 -21.34 34.40
C ASP A 137 19.84 -21.70 35.71
N GLN A 138 18.68 -22.35 35.64
CA GLN A 138 17.95 -22.84 36.83
C GLN A 138 18.60 -24.08 37.45
N GLY A 139 19.24 -24.93 36.65
CA GLY A 139 20.00 -26.09 37.13
C GLY A 139 21.29 -25.70 37.84
N GLU A 140 21.98 -24.67 37.34
CA GLU A 140 23.23 -24.14 37.95
C GLU A 140 23.00 -23.38 39.26
N LYS A 141 21.79 -22.88 39.53
CA LYS A 141 21.45 -22.19 40.79
C LYS A 141 21.05 -23.11 41.94
N ALA A 142 20.89 -24.40 41.68
CA ALA A 142 20.45 -25.40 42.66
C ALA A 142 21.60 -26.23 43.26
N ASP A 143 22.84 -25.97 42.85
CA ASP A 143 24.09 -26.60 43.29
C ASP A 143 25.01 -25.53 43.93
#